data_AF-A0AAW2MLV0-F1
#
_entry.id   AF-A0AAW2MLV0-F1
#
_cell.length_a   1.000
_cell.length_b   1.000
_cell.length_c   1.000
_cell.angle_alpha   90.00
_cell.angle_beta   90.00
_cell.angle_gamma   90.00
#
_symmetry.space_group_name_H-M   'P 1'
#
loop_
_entity.id
_entity.type
_entity.pdbx_description
1 polymer ?
#
loop_
_entity_poly.entity_id
_entity_poly.type
_entity_poly.pdbx_seq_one_letter_code
_entity_poly.pdbx_strand_id
1 'polypeptide(L)'
;MAINKIQNHTLHELVDSSLGFETNSIVRRMATLVAELAFRCLQQERDMRPSMEEVLEALRGIQNEDLNSHKVEIVDILVDEDTEPLKGGVTPPSPDSVATEKWASGSAPNSSG
;
A
#
# COMPACT_ATOMS: atom_id res chain seq x y z
N MET A 1 8.18 9.05 -24.33
CA MET A 1 7.03 9.78 -23.75
C MET A 1 7.06 9.68 -22.24
N ALA A 2 6.44 10.63 -21.54
CA ALA A 2 6.35 10.63 -20.07
C ALA A 2 5.74 9.33 -19.53
N ILE A 3 4.72 8.78 -20.21
CA ILE A 3 4.05 7.52 -19.85
C ILE A 3 5.05 6.34 -19.73
N ASN A 4 5.94 6.16 -20.71
CA ASN A 4 6.94 5.08 -20.67
C ASN A 4 7.91 5.21 -19.49
N LYS A 5 8.29 6.45 -19.15
CA LYS A 5 9.21 6.71 -18.03
C LYS A 5 8.52 6.49 -16.68
N ILE A 6 7.23 6.81 -16.57
CA ILE A 6 6.41 6.51 -15.38
C ILE A 6 6.27 5.00 -15.20
N GLN A 7 5.91 4.25 -16.24
CA GLN A 7 5.74 2.79 -16.18
C GLN A 7 7.04 2.02 -15.91
N ASN A 8 8.17 2.51 -16.41
CA ASN A 8 9.48 1.88 -16.19
C ASN A 8 10.16 2.32 -14.88
N HIS A 9 9.44 3.01 -13.99
CA HIS A 9 9.99 3.55 -12.74
C HIS A 9 11.21 4.48 -12.94
N THR A 10 11.35 5.13 -14.09
CA THR A 10 12.42 6.10 -14.38
C THR A 10 11.97 7.55 -14.14
N LEU A 11 11.23 7.75 -13.04
CA LEU A 11 10.63 9.03 -12.66
C LEU A 11 11.67 10.14 -12.42
N HIS A 12 12.87 9.78 -11.95
CA HIS A 12 14.01 10.68 -11.78
C HIS A 12 14.43 11.40 -13.08
N GLU A 13 14.14 10.83 -14.26
CA GLU A 13 14.44 11.46 -15.55
C GLU A 13 13.38 12.47 -15.99
N LEU A 14 12.25 12.55 -15.27
CA LEU A 14 11.13 13.45 -15.52
C LEU A 14 11.03 14.58 -14.51
N VAL A 15 11.48 14.34 -13.27
CA VAL A 15 11.40 15.31 -12.18
C VAL A 15 12.59 16.27 -12.27
N ASP A 16 12.31 17.56 -12.09
CA ASP A 16 13.35 18.59 -12.04
C ASP A 16 14.35 18.29 -10.89
N SER A 17 15.63 18.16 -11.23
CA SER A 17 16.69 17.81 -10.27
C SER A 17 16.84 18.82 -9.12
N SER A 18 16.41 20.08 -9.31
CA SER A 18 16.42 21.10 -8.27
C SER A 18 15.42 20.85 -7.14
N LEU A 19 14.42 20.00 -7.37
CA LEU A 19 13.43 19.62 -6.35
C LEU A 19 14.01 18.62 -5.32
N GLY A 20 15.16 18.00 -5.62
CA GLY A 20 15.78 17.02 -4.71
C GLY A 20 15.03 15.69 -4.63
N PHE A 21 14.51 15.19 -5.76
CA PHE A 21 13.79 13.91 -5.83
C PHE A 21 14.64 12.72 -5.34
N GLU A 22 15.94 12.74 -5.61
CA GLU A 22 16.88 11.70 -5.20
C GLU A 22 17.29 11.83 -3.74
N THR A 23 17.20 13.01 -3.14
CA THR A 23 17.74 13.29 -1.79
C THR A 23 16.66 13.44 -0.72
N ASN A 24 15.47 13.89 -1.08
CA ASN A 24 14.35 14.12 -0.16
C ASN A 24 13.25 13.07 -0.39
N SER A 25 13.05 12.18 0.58
CA SER A 25 12.04 11.12 0.51
C SER A 25 10.62 11.64 0.42
N ILE A 26 10.32 12.78 1.04
CA ILE A 26 8.99 13.43 0.99
C ILE A 26 8.75 13.89 -0.44
N VAL A 27 9.69 14.65 -1.02
CA VAL A 27 9.59 15.08 -2.42
C VAL A 27 9.47 13.89 -3.36
N ARG A 28 10.25 12.82 -3.13
CA ARG A 28 10.17 11.60 -3.93
C ARG A 28 8.78 10.98 -3.90
N ARG A 29 8.17 10.87 -2.72
CA ARG A 29 6.82 10.34 -2.55
C ARG A 29 5.79 11.23 -3.24
N MET A 30 5.79 12.53 -2.96
CA MET A 30 4.85 13.48 -3.58
C MET A 30 4.95 13.45 -5.10
N ALA A 31 6.16 13.51 -5.65
CA ALA A 31 6.40 13.47 -7.09
C ALA A 31 5.94 12.15 -7.73
N THR A 32 6.09 11.02 -7.02
CA THR A 32 5.56 9.72 -7.47
C THR A 32 4.04 9.74 -7.55
N LEU A 33 3.36 10.23 -6.51
CA LEU A 33 1.89 10.33 -6.49
C LEU A 33 1.35 11.27 -7.59
N VAL A 34 2.02 12.41 -7.80
CA VAL A 34 1.67 13.34 -8.90
C VAL A 34 1.86 12.67 -10.26
N ALA A 35 2.90 11.86 -10.43
CA ALA A 35 3.13 11.13 -11.68
C ALA A 35 2.09 10.05 -11.94
N GLU A 36 1.64 9.34 -10.89
CA GLU A 36 0.52 8.40 -11.00
C GLU A 36 -0.80 9.10 -11.37
N LEU A 37 -1.06 10.28 -10.81
CA LEU A 37 -2.20 11.10 -11.22
C LEU A 37 -2.05 11.56 -12.68
N ALA A 38 -0.87 12.03 -13.08
CA ALA A 38 -0.61 12.44 -14.45
C ALA A 38 -0.77 11.28 -15.45
N PHE A 39 -0.37 10.06 -15.08
CA PHE A 39 -0.60 8.87 -15.90
C PHE A 39 -2.09 8.62 -16.18
N ARG A 40 -2.95 8.77 -15.16
CA ARG A 40 -4.40 8.66 -15.33
C ARG A 40 -4.95 9.78 -16.24
N CYS A 41 -4.48 11.02 -16.08
CA CYS A 41 -4.88 12.15 -16.93
C CYS A 41 -4.48 11.96 -18.41
N LEU A 42 -3.37 11.27 -18.66
CA LEU A 42 -2.82 11.02 -19.98
C LEU A 42 -3.33 9.72 -20.63
N GLN A 43 -4.31 9.04 -20.02
CA GLN A 43 -4.83 7.79 -20.59
C GLN A 43 -5.38 7.96 -21.99
N GLN A 44 -5.15 6.96 -22.86
CA GLN A 44 -5.62 7.00 -24.24
C GLN A 44 -7.15 6.94 -24.28
N GLU A 45 -7.73 6.08 -23.45
CA GLU A 45 -9.17 5.94 -23.28
C GLU A 45 -9.74 7.11 -22.48
N ARG A 46 -10.72 7.81 -23.05
CA ARG A 46 -11.28 9.03 -22.45
C ARG A 46 -12.00 8.74 -21.14
N ASP A 47 -12.67 7.60 -21.04
CA ASP A 47 -13.48 7.23 -19.88
C ASP A 47 -12.63 6.83 -18.68
N MET A 48 -11.34 6.52 -18.90
CA MET A 48 -10.36 6.24 -17.84
C MET A 48 -9.70 7.51 -17.29
N ARG A 49 -9.93 8.67 -17.92
CA ARG A 49 -9.37 9.94 -17.45
C ARG A 49 -10.22 10.48 -16.30
N PRO A 50 -9.59 10.93 -15.21
CA PRO A 50 -10.33 11.59 -14.13
C PRO A 50 -10.91 12.93 -14.62
N SER A 51 -12.03 13.33 -14.03
CA SER A 51 -12.54 14.69 -14.11
C SER A 51 -11.59 15.68 -13.44
N MET A 52 -11.67 16.96 -13.81
CA MET A 52 -10.83 18.00 -13.18
C MET A 52 -11.13 18.18 -11.69
N GLU A 53 -12.34 17.85 -11.25
CA GLU A 53 -12.73 17.87 -9.83
C GLU A 53 -11.99 16.77 -9.06
N GLU A 54 -11.97 15.54 -9.58
CA GLU A 54 -11.21 14.42 -9.01
C GLU A 54 -9.69 14.70 -9.03
N VAL A 55 -9.17 15.31 -10.09
CA VAL A 55 -7.75 15.73 -10.15
C VAL A 55 -7.44 16.70 -9.02
N LEU A 56 -8.31 17.69 -8.80
CA LEU A 56 -8.12 18.69 -7.76
C LEU A 56 -8.22 18.07 -6.35
N GLU A 57 -9.15 17.15 -6.14
CA GLU A 57 -9.26 16.41 -4.88
C GLU A 57 -8.02 15.54 -4.62
N ALA A 58 -7.55 14.80 -5.63
CA ALA A 58 -6.35 14.00 -5.53
C ALA A 58 -5.11 14.86 -5.19
N LEU A 59 -4.94 16.01 -5.85
CA LEU A 59 -3.83 16.93 -5.56
C LEU A 59 -3.89 17.48 -4.12
N ARG A 60 -5.09 17.79 -3.60
CA ARG A 60 -5.27 18.18 -2.20
C ARG A 60 -4.92 17.03 -1.25
N GLY A 61 -5.27 15.80 -1.60
CA GLY A 61 -4.90 14.60 -0.84
C GLY A 61 -3.37 14.44 -0.75
N ILE A 62 -2.67 14.56 -1.89
CA ILE A 62 -1.21 14.46 -1.97
C ILE A 62 -0.55 15.54 -1.10
N GLN A 63 -1.03 16.78 -1.16
CA GLN A 63 -0.51 17.87 -0.33
C GLN A 63 -0.71 17.62 1.18
N ASN A 64 -1.77 16.90 1.56
CA ASN A 64 -2.14 16.68 2.96
C ASN A 64 -1.53 15.39 3.55
N GLU A 65 -1.09 14.43 2.72
CA GLU A 65 -0.40 13.21 3.17
C GLU A 65 0.90 13.52 3.93
N ASP A 66 1.57 14.64 3.61
CA ASP A 66 2.79 15.08 4.30
C ASP A 66 2.51 15.49 5.75
N LEU A 67 1.36 16.13 6.00
CA LEU A 67 0.96 16.58 7.34
C LEU A 67 0.62 15.41 8.28
N ASN A 68 0.11 14.31 7.71
CA ASN A 68 -0.30 13.16 8.51
C ASN A 68 0.83 12.14 8.71
N SER A 69 1.80 12.07 7.79
CA SER A 69 2.98 11.20 7.93
C SER A 69 3.90 11.60 9.10
N HIS A 70 3.86 12.87 9.52
CA HIS A 70 4.53 13.39 10.72
C HIS A 70 3.69 13.23 12.01
N LYS A 71 2.46 12.69 11.93
CA LYS A 71 1.51 12.54 13.07
C LYS A 71 1.18 11.08 13.38
N VAL A 72 2.04 10.14 13.01
CA VAL A 72 1.92 8.71 13.35
C VAL A 72 3.11 8.26 14.22
N GLU A 73 3.47 9.10 15.18
CA GLU A 73 4.05 8.72 16.47
C GLU A 73 3.09 9.39 17.46
N ILE A 74 2.07 8.74 18.03
CA ILE A 74 2.13 7.80 19.14
C ILE A 74 0.70 7.25 19.21
N VAL A 75 0.46 6.01 18.79
CA VAL A 75 -0.64 5.23 19.36
C VAL A 75 0.05 4.18 20.21
N ASP A 76 0.52 4.65 21.35
CA ASP A 76 0.95 3.78 22.44
C ASP A 76 -0.24 2.88 22.74
N ILE A 77 -0.02 1.58 22.60
CA ILE A 77 -0.99 0.56 22.94
C ILE A 77 -1.20 0.72 24.43
N LEU A 78 -2.35 1.27 24.83
CA LEU A 78 -2.82 1.23 26.20
C LEU A 78 -3.06 -0.26 26.52
N VAL A 79 -2.01 -0.96 26.94
CA VAL A 79 -2.17 -2.20 27.69
C VAL A 79 -2.69 -1.73 29.04
N ASP A 80 -3.98 -1.94 29.27
CA ASP A 80 -4.63 -1.81 30.56
C ASP A 80 -3.89 -2.72 31.56
N GLU A 81 -2.96 -2.13 32.30
CA GLU A 81 -2.27 -2.76 33.42
C GLU A 81 -3.07 -2.45 34.70
N ASP A 82 -4.24 -3.09 34.83
CA ASP A 82 -4.87 -3.27 36.13
C ASP A 82 -4.22 -4.50 36.79
N THR A 83 -3.15 -4.25 37.56
CA THR A 83 -2.68 -5.18 38.60
C THR A 83 -3.76 -5.24 39.69
N GLU A 84 -4.42 -6.32 40.05
CA GLU A 84 -3.99 -7.65 40.49
C GLU A 84 -5.19 -8.61 40.35
N PRO A 85 -5.01 -9.90 39.96
CA PRO A 85 -4.92 -10.90 41.02
C PRO A 85 -3.96 -12.06 40.72
N LEU A 86 -3.20 -12.40 41.76
CA LEU A 86 -2.36 -13.59 41.85
C LEU A 86 -3.09 -14.89 41.42
N LYS A 87 -2.37 -15.67 40.61
CA LYS A 87 -2.27 -17.13 40.69
C LYS A 87 -3.50 -17.94 40.23
N GLY A 88 -3.43 -18.47 39.00
CA GLY A 88 -4.40 -19.43 38.52
C GLY A 88 -4.17 -20.06 37.14
N GLY A 89 -2.96 -20.56 36.85
CA GLY A 89 -2.80 -21.75 35.99
C GLY A 89 -2.64 -21.60 34.47
N VAL A 90 -1.53 -22.21 34.01
CA VAL A 90 -1.36 -22.98 32.76
C VAL A 90 -1.06 -22.20 31.46
N THR A 91 0.22 -22.31 31.11
CA THR A 91 0.91 -22.05 29.84
C THR A 91 0.14 -22.54 28.61
N PRO A 92 0.02 -21.74 27.53
CA PRO A 92 -0.25 -22.25 26.21
C PRO A 92 1.06 -22.56 25.44
N PRO A 93 1.14 -23.67 24.70
CA PRO A 93 2.33 -24.08 23.97
C PRO A 93 2.43 -23.42 22.58
N SER A 94 3.66 -23.16 22.15
CA SER A 94 4.02 -22.72 20.80
C SER A 94 3.62 -23.75 19.73
N PRO A 95 3.12 -23.34 18.55
CA PRO A 95 2.86 -24.26 17.45
C PRO A 95 4.05 -24.28 16.48
N ASP A 96 4.72 -25.42 16.38
CA ASP A 96 5.57 -25.74 15.24
C ASP A 96 5.19 -27.13 14.68
N SER A 97 4.85 -27.12 13.40
CA SER A 97 5.04 -28.15 12.36
C SER A 97 4.81 -29.64 12.70
N VAL A 98 3.90 -30.29 11.96
CA VAL A 98 4.21 -31.08 10.73
C VAL A 98 3.18 -32.19 10.43
N ALA A 99 2.94 -32.36 9.13
CA ALA A 99 2.46 -33.55 8.39
C ALA A 99 1.10 -34.19 8.72
N THR A 100 0.20 -34.13 7.73
CA THR A 100 -0.72 -35.23 7.44
C THR A 100 -0.52 -35.72 6.02
N GLU A 101 0.06 -36.91 5.91
CA GLU A 101 0.10 -37.68 4.67
C GLU A 101 -1.11 -38.61 4.64
N LYS A 102 -1.98 -38.49 3.64
CA LYS A 102 -2.75 -39.64 3.15
C LYS A 102 -3.20 -39.40 1.71
N TRP A 103 -2.46 -40.00 0.80
CA TRP A 103 -2.86 -40.18 -0.58
C TRP A 103 -3.98 -41.22 -0.67
N ALA A 104 -5.01 -40.92 -1.47
CA ALA A 104 -5.79 -41.91 -2.19
C ALA A 104 -6.27 -41.26 -3.49
N SER A 105 -5.64 -41.63 -4.59
CA SER A 105 -6.06 -41.31 -5.95
C SER A 105 -7.33 -42.09 -6.31
N GLY A 106 -8.25 -41.46 -7.05
CA GLY A 106 -9.39 -42.12 -7.67
C GLY A 106 -10.18 -41.17 -8.58
N SER A 107 -10.23 -41.49 -9.87
CA SER A 107 -10.60 -40.66 -11.02
C SER A 107 -12.11 -40.34 -11.21
N ALA A 108 -12.40 -39.31 -12.03
CA ALA A 108 -13.70 -38.75 -12.50
C ALA A 108 -14.59 -39.75 -13.33
N PRO A 109 -15.72 -39.38 -14.05
CA PRO A 109 -16.49 -38.12 -14.23
C PRO A 109 -18.07 -38.24 -14.27
N ASN A 110 -18.76 -37.11 -14.60
CA ASN A 110 -20.18 -36.91 -15.05
C ASN A 110 -21.32 -37.15 -14.02
N SER A 111 -22.56 -36.62 -14.10
CA SER A 111 -23.40 -36.07 -15.17
C SER A 111 -24.48 -35.11 -14.60
N SER A 112 -25.09 -34.33 -15.50
CA SER A 112 -26.22 -33.40 -15.35
C SER A 112 -27.51 -34.00 -14.79
N GLY A 113 -28.34 -33.11 -14.22
CA GLY A 113 -29.77 -33.27 -13.95
C GLY A 113 -30.43 -31.90 -13.84
#